data_AF-A0A7C6IQ48-F1
#
_entry.id   AF-A0A7C6IQ48-F1
#
_cell.length_a   1.000
_cell.length_b   1.000
_cell.length_c   1.000
_cell.angle_alpha   90.00
_cell.angle_beta   90.00
_cell.angle_gamma   90.00
#
_symmetry.space_group_name_H-M   'P 1'
#
loop_
_entity.id
_entity.type
_entity.pdbx_description
1 polymer ?
#
loop_
_entity_poly.entity_id
_entity_poly.type
_entity_poly.pdbx_seq_one_letter_code
_entity_poly.pdbx_strand_id
1 'polypeptide(L)'
;MHGVRSSYYNFRDTLGKNNPLRFALETYLNVEDLWADFEDALAHIDSGAMFGVVDMWIDDFAAYDPDAQAADFFLAVDAATGPAQTITNELPRRFRMWVESLKVPDIAYRPLDGVIRNSKTLNFNYTEFIEKLYDVDKGNVCYIHGCRRKEKYHPKDKLIIGHIPGAGDSGLVGDYSLPRYKSSRKREMVEAGIETAARNLSWYDDETTKYCKDIITNHQGFFDGLSNIRKIIVIGHSLSIVDWDYFKEIIRVNKDKKNIEWLISYHSPRDIENC
;
A
#
# COMPACT_ATOMS: atom_id res chain seq x y z
N MET A 1 21.87 0.29 -7.04
CA MET A 1 21.07 -0.17 -8.21
C MET A 1 20.64 1.05 -9.03
N HIS A 2 20.92 1.10 -10.34
CA HIS A 2 20.43 2.02 -11.41
C HIS A 2 20.31 3.55 -11.20
N GLY A 3 20.41 4.09 -9.99
CA GLY A 3 20.32 5.53 -9.68
C GLY A 3 18.91 6.12 -9.79
N VAL A 4 17.87 5.31 -10.03
CA VAL A 4 16.49 5.80 -10.08
C VAL A 4 16.04 6.21 -8.68
N ARG A 5 15.52 7.42 -8.56
CA ARG A 5 14.90 7.95 -7.33
C ARG A 5 13.50 7.37 -7.14
N SER A 6 13.43 6.06 -6.93
CA SER A 6 12.19 5.28 -6.82
C SER A 6 11.90 4.78 -5.40
N SER A 7 12.56 5.32 -4.36
CA SER A 7 12.21 4.98 -2.98
C SER A 7 10.95 5.74 -2.54
N TYR A 8 10.25 5.24 -1.52
CA TYR A 8 9.10 5.93 -0.95
C TYR A 8 9.48 7.28 -0.30
N TYR A 9 10.74 7.47 0.13
CA TYR A 9 11.24 8.81 0.48
C TYR A 9 11.23 9.78 -0.72
N ASN A 10 11.53 9.30 -1.93
CA ASN A 10 11.42 10.14 -3.12
C ASN A 10 9.96 10.43 -3.45
N PHE A 11 9.03 9.50 -3.22
CA PHE A 11 7.60 9.77 -3.32
C PHE A 11 7.17 10.89 -2.35
N ARG A 12 7.52 10.78 -1.06
CA ARG A 12 7.27 11.82 -0.03
C ARG A 12 7.72 13.20 -0.49
N ASP A 13 8.93 13.29 -1.05
CA ASP A 13 9.50 14.56 -1.47
C ASP A 13 8.72 15.20 -2.63
N THR A 14 8.05 14.39 -3.47
CA THR A 14 7.19 14.91 -4.55
C THR A 14 5.85 15.46 -4.08
N LEU A 15 5.38 15.07 -2.90
CA LEU A 15 4.14 15.61 -2.33
C LEU A 15 4.32 17.08 -1.90
N GLY A 16 5.53 17.44 -1.43
CA GLY A 16 5.83 18.73 -0.82
C GLY A 16 5.44 18.80 0.67
N LYS A 17 5.97 19.78 1.40
CA LYS A 17 5.79 19.88 2.87
C LYS A 17 4.37 20.26 3.32
N ASN A 18 3.65 21.06 2.53
CA ASN A 18 2.31 21.55 2.88
C ASN A 18 1.21 20.76 2.16
N ASN A 19 1.39 19.45 2.03
CA ASN A 19 0.48 18.59 1.27
C ASN A 19 -0.45 17.82 2.24
N PRO A 20 -1.78 17.88 2.05
CA PRO A 20 -2.73 17.19 2.93
C PRO A 20 -2.51 15.68 3.03
N LEU A 21 -2.17 15.00 1.92
CA LEU A 21 -1.87 13.56 1.94
C LEU A 21 -0.61 13.28 2.76
N ARG A 22 0.45 14.06 2.56
CA ARG A 22 1.69 13.90 3.34
C ARG A 22 1.41 14.14 4.82
N PHE A 23 0.67 15.18 5.15
CA PHE A 23 0.28 15.48 6.52
C PHE A 23 -0.51 14.32 7.14
N ALA A 24 -1.51 13.80 6.43
CA ALA A 24 -2.29 12.66 6.90
C ALA A 24 -1.41 11.43 7.16
N LEU A 25 -0.54 11.07 6.20
CA LEU A 25 0.37 9.93 6.32
C LEU A 25 1.37 10.09 7.49
N GLU A 26 2.05 11.24 7.57
CA GLU A 26 3.11 11.47 8.58
C GLU A 26 2.57 11.73 10.00
N THR A 27 1.28 12.09 10.14
CA THR A 27 0.67 12.42 11.45
C THR A 27 -0.17 11.28 12.00
N TYR A 28 -0.84 10.51 11.14
CA TYR A 28 -1.84 9.53 11.56
C TYR A 28 -1.44 8.07 11.31
N LEU A 29 -0.26 7.79 10.74
CA LEU A 29 0.29 6.43 10.71
C LEU A 29 1.32 6.27 11.84
N ASN A 30 1.03 5.38 12.78
CA ASN A 30 1.80 5.21 14.01
C ASN A 30 2.95 4.20 13.82
N VAL A 31 3.95 4.61 13.07
CA VAL A 31 5.16 3.81 12.81
C VAL A 31 6.43 4.64 12.94
N GLU A 32 7.55 4.00 13.27
CA GLU A 32 8.83 4.69 13.47
C GLU A 32 9.37 5.31 12.16
N ASP A 33 9.39 4.53 11.07
CA ASP A 33 9.82 5.00 9.76
C ASP A 33 8.84 4.61 8.66
N LEU A 34 7.80 5.44 8.53
CA LEU A 34 6.77 5.35 7.50
C LEU A 34 7.32 5.11 6.09
N TRP A 35 8.41 5.78 5.71
CA TRP A 35 8.86 5.78 4.32
C TRP A 35 9.85 4.64 4.02
N ALA A 36 10.35 3.95 5.05
CA ALA A 36 11.10 2.71 4.88
C ALA A 36 10.16 1.55 4.52
N ASP A 37 9.07 1.40 5.27
CA ASP A 37 8.13 0.27 5.17
C ASP A 37 6.70 0.74 4.85
N PHE A 38 6.59 1.57 3.81
CA PHE A 38 5.37 2.32 3.51
C PHE A 38 4.11 1.47 3.30
N GLU A 39 4.23 0.29 2.69
CA GLU A 39 3.08 -0.60 2.51
C GLU A 39 2.55 -1.16 3.82
N ASP A 40 3.45 -1.55 4.73
CA ASP A 40 3.09 -2.07 6.06
C ASP A 40 2.53 -0.95 6.93
N ALA A 41 3.15 0.23 6.88
CA ALA A 41 2.72 1.41 7.62
C ALA A 41 1.26 1.83 7.36
N LEU A 42 0.70 1.54 6.18
CA LEU A 42 -0.70 1.82 5.87
C LEU A 42 -1.67 1.07 6.79
N ALA A 43 -1.26 -0.07 7.37
CA ALA A 43 -2.07 -0.84 8.32
C ALA A 43 -2.21 -0.16 9.70
N HIS A 44 -1.27 0.70 10.06
CA HIS A 44 -1.09 1.21 11.42
C HIS A 44 -1.65 2.61 11.58
N ILE A 45 -2.90 2.82 11.16
CA ILE A 45 -3.58 4.10 11.34
C ILE A 45 -3.95 4.33 12.80
N ASP A 46 -3.65 5.51 13.34
CA ASP A 46 -3.96 5.89 14.71
C ASP A 46 -5.45 6.20 14.87
N SER A 47 -6.22 5.14 15.05
CA SER A 47 -7.65 5.19 15.33
C SER A 47 -7.97 5.98 16.60
N GLY A 48 -7.12 5.87 17.62
CA GLY A 48 -7.26 6.58 18.89
C GLY A 48 -7.20 8.10 18.73
N ALA A 49 -6.30 8.61 17.89
CA ALA A 49 -6.21 10.02 17.57
C ALA A 49 -7.48 10.54 16.87
N MET A 50 -8.10 9.74 16.00
CA MET A 50 -9.35 10.11 15.31
C MET A 50 -10.56 10.03 16.25
N PHE A 51 -10.68 8.97 17.04
CA PHE A 51 -11.75 8.83 18.03
C PHE A 51 -11.67 9.92 19.10
N GLY A 52 -10.44 10.32 19.47
CA GLY A 52 -10.14 11.39 20.41
C GLY A 52 -10.72 12.76 20.07
N VAL A 53 -10.97 13.03 18.78
CA VAL A 53 -11.49 14.32 18.31
C VAL A 53 -12.97 14.28 17.91
N VAL A 54 -13.65 13.12 18.02
CA VAL A 54 -15.07 13.00 17.65
C VAL A 54 -15.97 13.94 18.45
N ASP A 55 -15.82 14.00 19.78
CA ASP A 55 -16.64 14.90 20.63
C ASP A 55 -16.42 16.37 20.24
N MET A 56 -15.16 16.76 20.01
CA MET A 56 -14.80 18.11 19.58
C MET A 56 -15.52 18.47 18.28
N TRP A 57 -15.47 17.60 17.27
CA TRP A 57 -16.12 17.86 16.00
C TRP A 57 -17.64 17.86 16.10
N ILE A 58 -18.26 17.00 16.91
CA ILE A 58 -19.72 17.02 17.12
C ILE A 58 -20.13 18.37 17.72
N ASP A 59 -19.33 18.93 18.63
CA ASP A 59 -19.56 20.26 19.22
C ASP A 59 -19.34 21.39 18.19
N ASP A 60 -18.25 21.35 17.44
CA ASP A 60 -17.89 22.37 16.43
C ASP A 60 -18.92 22.47 15.29
N PHE A 61 -19.52 21.34 14.90
CA PHE A 61 -20.61 21.30 13.93
C PHE A 61 -21.99 21.53 14.56
N ALA A 62 -22.06 21.90 15.85
CA ALA A 62 -23.29 22.15 16.60
C ALA A 62 -24.27 20.97 16.59
N ALA A 63 -23.80 19.74 16.41
CA ALA A 63 -24.64 18.55 16.28
C ALA A 63 -25.34 18.16 17.60
N TYR A 64 -24.94 18.73 18.74
CA TYR A 64 -25.67 18.60 20.00
C TYR A 64 -26.94 19.45 20.08
N ASP A 65 -27.12 20.44 19.20
CA ASP A 65 -28.29 21.31 19.17
C ASP A 65 -29.58 20.47 18.96
N PRO A 66 -30.67 20.72 19.71
CA PRO A 66 -31.96 20.10 19.43
C PRO A 66 -32.47 20.23 17.99
N ASP A 67 -32.10 21.32 17.29
CA ASP A 67 -32.50 21.60 15.91
C ASP A 67 -31.48 21.06 14.87
N ALA A 68 -30.38 20.45 15.33
CA ALA A 68 -29.36 19.86 14.46
C ALA A 68 -29.94 18.77 13.56
N GLN A 69 -29.44 18.72 12.33
CA GLN A 69 -29.79 17.70 11.36
C GLN A 69 -28.81 16.53 11.46
N ALA A 70 -29.24 15.36 10.97
CA ALA A 70 -28.35 14.20 10.89
C ALA A 70 -27.07 14.49 10.08
N ALA A 71 -27.15 15.37 9.08
CA ALA A 71 -26.00 15.78 8.28
C ALA A 71 -24.91 16.46 9.11
N ASP A 72 -25.27 17.27 10.12
CA ASP A 72 -24.30 17.97 10.98
C ASP A 72 -23.46 16.95 11.78
N PHE A 73 -24.12 15.90 12.27
CA PHE A 73 -23.46 14.78 12.95
C PHE A 73 -22.52 14.00 12.02
N PHE A 74 -22.98 13.65 10.80
CA PHE A 74 -22.14 12.90 9.87
C PHE A 74 -20.94 13.72 9.36
N LEU A 75 -21.14 15.03 9.10
CA LEU A 75 -20.04 15.93 8.75
C LEU A 75 -19.00 16.04 9.87
N ALA A 76 -19.43 16.04 11.14
CA ALA A 76 -18.52 16.01 12.27
C ALA A 76 -17.67 14.73 12.29
N VAL A 77 -18.28 13.57 12.08
CA VAL A 77 -17.57 12.29 12.06
C VAL A 77 -16.64 12.18 10.83
N ASP A 78 -17.08 12.69 9.67
CA ASP A 78 -16.24 12.78 8.47
C ASP A 78 -15.05 13.71 8.69
N ALA A 79 -15.23 14.83 9.40
CA ALA A 79 -14.12 15.71 9.77
C ALA A 79 -13.12 15.00 10.71
N ALA A 80 -13.61 14.25 11.69
CA ALA A 80 -12.78 13.46 12.60
C ALA A 80 -11.96 12.37 11.88
N THR A 81 -12.55 11.74 10.85
CA THR A 81 -11.92 10.69 10.05
C THR A 81 -11.32 11.17 8.73
N GLY A 82 -11.29 12.50 8.52
CA GLY A 82 -10.81 13.15 7.31
C GLY A 82 -9.40 12.74 6.86
N PRO A 83 -8.42 12.46 7.76
CA PRO A 83 -7.11 11.97 7.35
C PRO A 83 -7.18 10.60 6.65
N ALA A 84 -7.98 9.66 7.15
CA ALA A 84 -8.17 8.35 6.52
C ALA A 84 -8.77 8.50 5.12
N GLN A 85 -9.82 9.31 5.00
CA GLN A 85 -10.44 9.63 3.71
C GLN A 85 -9.45 10.30 2.74
N THR A 86 -8.59 11.20 3.26
CA THR A 86 -7.55 11.85 2.46
C THR A 86 -6.58 10.82 1.89
N ILE A 87 -6.12 9.86 2.71
CA ILE A 87 -5.21 8.81 2.25
C ILE A 87 -5.88 7.98 1.15
N THR A 88 -7.07 7.44 1.41
CA THR A 88 -7.79 6.57 0.46
C THR A 88 -8.04 7.26 -0.89
N ASN A 89 -8.41 8.55 -0.87
CA ASN A 89 -8.78 9.27 -2.09
C ASN A 89 -7.56 9.84 -2.85
N GLU A 90 -6.55 10.34 -2.15
CA GLU A 90 -5.42 11.04 -2.77
C GLU A 90 -4.24 10.12 -3.10
N LEU A 91 -3.98 9.10 -2.28
CA LEU A 91 -2.80 8.25 -2.42
C LEU A 91 -2.72 7.60 -3.81
N PRO A 92 -3.75 6.92 -4.35
CA PRO A 92 -3.64 6.25 -5.64
C PRO A 92 -3.29 7.21 -6.79
N ARG A 93 -3.86 8.42 -6.76
CA ARG A 93 -3.61 9.46 -7.77
C ARG A 93 -2.20 10.00 -7.67
N ARG A 94 -1.77 10.42 -6.47
CA ARG A 94 -0.45 11.01 -6.24
C ARG A 94 0.65 10.00 -6.50
N PHE A 95 0.43 8.76 -6.06
CA PHE A 95 1.34 7.64 -6.30
C PHE A 95 1.54 7.40 -7.79
N ARG A 96 0.46 7.32 -8.57
CA ARG A 96 0.56 7.20 -10.03
C ARG A 96 1.31 8.36 -10.65
N MET A 97 1.01 9.60 -10.28
CA MET A 97 1.70 10.77 -10.83
C MET A 97 3.22 10.69 -10.60
N TRP A 98 3.62 10.28 -9.39
CA TRP A 98 5.02 10.05 -9.07
C TRP A 98 5.63 8.93 -9.92
N VAL A 99 4.98 7.77 -9.96
CA VAL A 99 5.45 6.63 -10.77
C VAL A 99 5.56 7.01 -12.24
N GLU A 100 4.60 7.74 -12.81
CA GLU A 100 4.63 8.24 -14.20
C GLU A 100 5.78 9.24 -14.44
N SER A 101 6.25 9.96 -13.41
CA SER A 101 7.35 10.92 -13.51
C SER A 101 8.74 10.27 -13.60
N LEU A 102 8.88 8.99 -13.19
CA LEU A 102 10.16 8.30 -13.17
C LEU A 102 10.75 8.17 -14.58
N LYS A 103 12.04 8.45 -14.73
CA LYS A 103 12.70 8.34 -16.03
C LYS A 103 13.59 7.11 -16.06
N VAL A 104 13.65 6.48 -17.23
CA VAL A 104 14.62 5.43 -17.49
C VAL A 104 16.00 6.04 -17.24
N PRO A 105 16.81 5.45 -16.35
CA PRO A 105 18.10 6.03 -16.00
C PRO A 105 19.04 5.95 -17.20
N ASP A 106 19.67 7.08 -17.50
CA ASP A 106 20.68 7.20 -18.56
C ASP A 106 22.03 6.73 -18.03
N ILE A 107 22.16 5.40 -17.92
CA ILE A 107 23.40 4.74 -17.53
C ILE A 107 23.95 3.94 -18.70
N ALA A 108 25.26 4.03 -18.96
CA ALA A 108 25.91 3.19 -19.96
C ALA A 108 26.13 1.76 -19.45
N TYR A 109 26.34 1.61 -18.14
CA TYR A 109 26.55 0.31 -17.48
C TYR A 109 25.21 -0.32 -17.07
N ARG A 110 25.01 -1.59 -17.48
CA ARG A 110 23.83 -2.39 -17.19
C ARG A 110 24.22 -3.52 -16.23
N PRO A 111 24.07 -3.36 -14.90
CA PRO A 111 24.62 -4.30 -13.91
C PRO A 111 24.01 -5.71 -13.93
N LEU A 112 22.92 -5.92 -14.66
CA LEU A 112 22.22 -7.20 -14.76
C LEU A 112 22.26 -7.75 -16.19
N ASP A 113 23.08 -7.13 -17.06
CA ASP A 113 23.32 -7.68 -18.40
C ASP A 113 23.98 -9.06 -18.26
N GLY A 114 23.54 -10.01 -19.07
CA GLY A 114 23.93 -11.42 -18.94
C GLY A 114 23.19 -12.21 -17.86
N VAL A 115 22.58 -11.56 -16.86
CA VAL A 115 21.77 -12.22 -15.82
C VAL A 115 20.32 -12.40 -16.29
N ILE A 116 19.75 -11.34 -16.86
CA ILE A 116 18.38 -11.33 -17.35
C ILE A 116 18.40 -11.67 -18.85
N ARG A 117 18.22 -12.96 -19.19
CA ARG A 117 18.12 -13.44 -20.58
C ARG A 117 17.07 -14.55 -20.69
N ASN A 118 16.14 -14.42 -21.64
CA ASN A 118 15.12 -15.43 -21.94
C ASN A 118 14.37 -15.97 -20.70
N SER A 119 14.13 -15.12 -19.71
CA SER A 119 13.50 -15.49 -18.43
C SER A 119 12.06 -15.01 -18.36
N LYS A 120 11.22 -15.76 -17.64
CA LYS A 120 9.94 -15.25 -17.13
C LYS A 120 10.23 -14.32 -15.96
N THR A 121 9.64 -13.13 -16.00
CA THR A 121 9.90 -12.06 -15.04
C THR A 121 8.63 -11.74 -14.26
N LEU A 122 8.66 -11.93 -12.94
CA LEU A 122 7.67 -11.37 -12.03
C LEU A 122 8.18 -9.99 -11.58
N ASN A 123 7.53 -8.92 -11.99
CA ASN A 123 7.97 -7.55 -11.74
C ASN A 123 7.08 -6.88 -10.69
N PHE A 124 7.67 -6.59 -9.54
CA PHE A 124 7.07 -5.83 -8.44
C PHE A 124 7.16 -4.31 -8.64
N ASN A 125 7.98 -3.86 -9.60
CA ASN A 125 8.06 -2.44 -9.92
C ASN A 125 6.90 -2.02 -10.82
N TYR A 126 6.43 -0.80 -10.60
CA TYR A 126 5.37 -0.16 -11.38
C TYR A 126 5.83 0.40 -12.74
N THR A 127 7.11 0.20 -13.11
CA THR A 127 7.72 0.75 -14.33
C THR A 127 8.22 -0.35 -15.25
N GLU A 128 8.17 -0.06 -16.55
CA GLU A 128 8.61 -0.93 -17.63
C GLU A 128 10.12 -0.94 -17.89
N PHE A 129 10.93 -0.52 -16.90
CA PHE A 129 12.36 -0.31 -17.08
C PHE A 129 13.11 -1.60 -17.40
N ILE A 130 12.64 -2.75 -16.93
CA ILE A 130 13.27 -4.04 -17.26
C ILE A 130 13.24 -4.33 -18.76
N GLU A 131 12.18 -3.93 -19.46
CA GLU A 131 12.08 -4.08 -20.92
C GLU A 131 13.04 -3.10 -21.62
N LYS A 132 13.07 -1.83 -21.18
CA LYS A 132 13.87 -0.79 -21.84
C LYS A 132 15.38 -0.90 -21.58
N LEU A 133 15.77 -1.38 -20.40
CA LEU A 133 17.17 -1.45 -19.98
C LEU A 133 17.82 -2.79 -20.37
N TYR A 134 17.04 -3.86 -20.38
CA TYR A 134 17.54 -5.25 -20.51
C TYR A 134 16.91 -6.03 -21.66
N ASP A 135 16.10 -5.38 -22.50
CA ASP A 135 15.49 -5.98 -23.69
C ASP A 135 14.66 -7.25 -23.39
N VAL A 136 14.04 -7.28 -22.20
CA VAL A 136 13.11 -8.34 -21.84
C VAL A 136 11.82 -8.15 -22.64
N ASP A 137 11.42 -9.18 -23.39
CA ASP A 137 10.15 -9.15 -24.12
C ASP A 137 8.97 -8.96 -23.16
N LYS A 138 8.07 -8.04 -23.50
CA LYS A 138 6.85 -7.73 -22.75
C LYS A 138 6.04 -9.00 -22.44
N GLY A 139 5.98 -9.94 -23.39
CA GLY A 139 5.26 -11.20 -23.24
C GLY A 139 5.79 -12.10 -22.11
N ASN A 140 7.02 -11.85 -21.65
CA ASN A 140 7.65 -12.58 -20.55
C ASN A 140 7.58 -11.85 -19.20
N VAL A 141 6.98 -10.66 -19.12
CA VAL A 141 6.89 -9.87 -17.90
C VAL A 141 5.46 -9.87 -17.34
N CYS A 142 5.33 -10.28 -16.09
CA CYS A 142 4.12 -10.11 -15.30
C CYS A 142 4.31 -8.94 -14.32
N TYR A 143 3.60 -7.84 -14.57
CA TYR A 143 3.54 -6.69 -13.66
C TYR A 143 2.49 -6.97 -12.59
N ILE A 144 2.90 -7.63 -11.51
CA ILE A 144 1.99 -8.18 -10.49
C ILE A 144 1.20 -7.10 -9.74
N HIS A 145 1.75 -5.87 -9.68
CA HIS A 145 1.12 -4.71 -9.07
C HIS A 145 0.70 -3.65 -10.10
N GLY A 146 0.62 -4.03 -11.38
CA GLY A 146 0.26 -3.15 -12.50
C GLY A 146 1.43 -2.32 -13.03
N CYS A 147 1.27 -1.81 -14.26
CA CYS A 147 2.27 -1.00 -14.94
C CYS A 147 1.78 0.42 -15.17
N ARG A 148 2.64 1.41 -15.02
CA ARG A 148 2.31 2.82 -15.34
C ARG A 148 2.09 3.09 -16.83
N ARG A 149 2.44 2.14 -17.69
CA ARG A 149 2.44 2.28 -19.15
C ARG A 149 1.06 2.72 -19.63
N LYS A 150 1.05 3.66 -20.57
CA LYS A 150 -0.16 4.11 -21.26
C LYS A 150 -0.23 3.40 -22.60
N GLU A 151 -1.22 2.53 -22.78
CA GLU A 151 -1.46 1.85 -24.04
C GLU A 151 -2.70 2.44 -24.72
N LYS A 152 -2.57 2.70 -26.02
CA LYS A 152 -3.66 3.32 -26.78
C LYS A 152 -4.85 2.36 -26.81
N TYR A 153 -6.04 2.89 -26.49
CA TYR A 153 -7.29 2.12 -26.43
C TYR A 153 -7.39 1.08 -25.30
N HIS A 154 -6.45 1.08 -24.36
CA HIS A 154 -6.53 0.28 -23.14
C HIS A 154 -6.71 1.17 -21.91
N PRO A 155 -7.50 0.75 -20.92
CA PRO A 155 -7.55 1.43 -19.64
C PRO A 155 -6.16 1.39 -18.98
N LYS A 156 -5.88 2.38 -18.12
CA LYS A 156 -4.66 2.35 -17.31
C LYS A 156 -4.76 1.19 -16.30
N ASP A 157 -3.71 0.40 -16.17
CA ASP A 157 -3.62 -0.60 -15.09
C ASP A 157 -3.75 0.10 -13.74
N LYS A 158 -4.48 -0.47 -12.78
CA LYS A 158 -4.43 -0.04 -11.37
C LYS A 158 -3.00 -0.30 -10.84
N LEU A 159 -2.39 0.70 -10.20
CA LEU A 159 -1.14 0.48 -9.46
C LEU A 159 -1.55 0.00 -8.07
N ILE A 160 -1.15 -1.21 -7.71
CA ILE A 160 -1.55 -1.86 -6.47
C ILE A 160 -0.50 -1.61 -5.41
N ILE A 161 -0.88 -0.92 -4.35
CA ILE A 161 -0.04 -0.63 -3.19
C ILE A 161 -0.91 -0.78 -1.94
N GLY A 162 -0.39 -1.42 -0.89
CA GLY A 162 -1.17 -1.69 0.31
C GLY A 162 -0.57 -2.71 1.25
N HIS A 163 -1.10 -2.76 2.48
CA HIS A 163 -0.69 -3.72 3.51
C HIS A 163 -1.36 -5.09 3.31
N ILE A 164 -0.93 -6.09 4.08
CA ILE A 164 -1.56 -7.41 4.06
C ILE A 164 -2.90 -7.41 4.81
N PRO A 165 -3.85 -8.28 4.40
CA PRO A 165 -5.10 -8.45 5.13
C PRO A 165 -4.85 -8.83 6.60
N GLY A 166 -5.52 -8.15 7.52
CA GLY A 166 -5.43 -8.44 8.96
C GLY A 166 -4.18 -7.90 9.67
N ALA A 167 -3.34 -7.11 8.98
CA ALA A 167 -2.30 -6.32 9.65
C ALA A 167 -2.86 -5.05 10.31
N GLY A 168 -4.08 -4.64 9.94
CA GLY A 168 -4.69 -3.40 10.40
C GLY A 168 -4.99 -3.40 11.89
N ASP A 169 -4.69 -2.27 12.55
CA ASP A 169 -5.05 -2.02 13.96
C ASP A 169 -6.55 -1.63 14.12
N SER A 170 -7.33 -1.70 13.03
CA SER A 170 -8.76 -1.36 12.99
C SER A 170 -9.63 -2.23 13.92
N GLY A 171 -9.13 -3.39 14.37
CA GLY A 171 -9.78 -4.23 15.37
C GLY A 171 -9.80 -3.65 16.80
N LEU A 172 -9.09 -2.56 17.08
CA LEU A 172 -8.95 -1.97 18.42
C LEU A 172 -10.09 -1.02 18.84
N VAL A 173 -11.19 -0.95 18.07
CA VAL A 173 -12.37 -0.13 18.38
C VAL A 173 -12.93 -0.40 19.78
N GLY A 174 -12.82 -1.65 20.26
CA GLY A 174 -13.27 -2.05 21.59
C GLY A 174 -12.41 -1.54 22.76
N ASP A 175 -11.19 -1.07 22.49
CA ASP A 175 -10.24 -0.63 23.52
C ASP A 175 -10.25 0.89 23.74
N TYR A 176 -11.01 1.64 22.92
CA TYR A 176 -11.10 3.09 23.09
C TYR A 176 -11.89 3.45 24.35
N SER A 177 -11.17 4.01 25.33
CA SER A 177 -11.75 4.42 26.60
C SER A 177 -12.45 5.78 26.48
N LEU A 178 -13.78 5.74 26.47
CA LEU A 178 -14.60 6.95 26.45
C LEU A 178 -14.36 7.84 27.68
N PRO A 179 -14.26 9.16 27.49
CA PRO A 179 -14.32 10.12 28.59
C PRO A 179 -15.63 9.98 29.38
N ARG A 180 -15.60 10.38 30.66
CA ARG A 180 -16.81 10.42 31.49
C ARG A 180 -17.66 11.64 31.12
N TYR A 181 -18.83 11.40 30.57
CA TYR A 181 -19.83 12.43 30.30
C TYR A 181 -20.91 12.47 31.39
N LYS A 182 -21.31 13.69 31.80
CA LYS A 182 -22.42 13.89 32.75
C LYS A 182 -23.80 13.69 32.10
N SER A 183 -23.92 13.99 30.81
CA SER A 183 -25.17 13.88 30.04
C SER A 183 -25.25 12.53 29.32
N SER A 184 -26.33 11.78 29.54
CA SER A 184 -26.58 10.50 28.83
C SER A 184 -26.67 10.71 27.33
N ARG A 185 -27.44 11.73 26.90
CA ARG A 185 -27.59 12.06 25.47
C ARG A 185 -26.24 12.37 24.82
N LYS A 186 -25.40 13.18 25.49
CA LYS A 186 -24.05 13.50 24.97
C LYS A 186 -23.22 12.23 24.81
N ARG A 187 -23.23 11.37 25.85
CA ARG A 187 -22.51 10.09 25.82
C ARG A 187 -22.96 9.21 24.65
N GLU A 188 -24.26 9.01 24.49
CA GLU A 188 -24.84 8.19 23.42
C GLU A 188 -24.47 8.72 22.03
N MET A 189 -24.47 10.05 21.84
CA MET A 189 -24.06 10.66 20.57
C MET A 189 -22.57 10.48 20.28
N VAL A 190 -21.69 10.62 21.27
CA VAL A 190 -20.25 10.37 21.09
C VAL A 190 -19.99 8.89 20.82
N GLU A 191 -20.67 7.98 21.52
CA GLU A 191 -20.62 6.54 21.27
C GLU A 191 -20.99 6.22 19.81
N ALA A 192 -22.12 6.74 19.32
CA ALA A 192 -22.53 6.59 17.92
C ALA A 192 -21.53 7.21 16.93
N GLY A 193 -20.90 8.33 17.31
CA GLY A 193 -19.88 9.00 16.50
C GLY A 193 -18.62 8.14 16.34
N ILE A 194 -18.18 7.52 17.42
CA ILE A 194 -17.03 6.59 17.42
C ILE A 194 -17.36 5.32 16.65
N GLU A 195 -18.55 4.75 16.79
CA GLU A 195 -18.99 3.61 15.98
C GLU A 195 -19.00 3.93 14.48
N THR A 196 -19.44 5.14 14.12
CA THR A 196 -19.43 5.61 12.73
C THR A 196 -18.00 5.84 12.23
N ALA A 197 -17.14 6.45 13.06
CA ALA A 197 -15.72 6.63 12.75
C ALA A 197 -15.00 5.29 12.56
N ALA A 198 -15.30 4.29 13.39
CA ALA A 198 -14.78 2.93 13.28
C ALA A 198 -15.15 2.28 11.94
N ARG A 199 -16.39 2.50 11.46
CA ARG A 199 -16.81 2.03 10.13
C ARG A 199 -16.04 2.72 9.01
N ASN A 200 -15.79 4.02 9.12
CA ASN A 200 -14.97 4.76 8.16
C ASN A 200 -13.52 4.21 8.13
N LEU A 201 -12.97 3.86 9.29
CA LEU A 201 -11.64 3.25 9.39
C LEU A 201 -11.59 1.81 8.86
N SER A 202 -12.66 1.04 9.02
CA SER A 202 -12.78 -0.27 8.36
C SER A 202 -12.77 -0.14 6.84
N TRP A 203 -13.44 0.88 6.29
CA TRP A 203 -13.39 1.14 4.86
C TRP A 203 -11.99 1.58 4.40
N TYR A 204 -11.30 2.40 5.19
CA TYR A 204 -9.89 2.72 4.94
C TYR A 204 -9.02 1.46 4.87
N ASP A 205 -9.12 0.57 5.86
CA ASP A 205 -8.36 -0.68 5.94
C ASP A 205 -8.61 -1.56 4.70
N ASP A 206 -9.87 -1.73 4.30
CA ASP A 206 -10.24 -2.49 3.11
C ASP A 206 -9.65 -1.88 1.82
N GLU A 207 -9.70 -0.56 1.66
CA GLU A 207 -9.19 0.14 0.47
C GLU A 207 -7.66 0.17 0.39
N THR A 208 -6.97 0.14 1.54
CA THR A 208 -5.51 0.06 1.62
C THR A 208 -4.99 -1.37 1.73
N THR A 209 -5.88 -2.37 1.74
CA THR A 209 -5.49 -3.78 1.77
C THR A 209 -5.10 -4.29 0.38
N LYS A 210 -3.93 -4.92 0.30
CA LYS A 210 -3.44 -5.67 -0.86
C LYS A 210 -3.85 -7.15 -0.73
N TYR A 211 -4.93 -7.53 -1.40
CA TYR A 211 -5.41 -8.93 -1.44
C TYR A 211 -4.56 -9.78 -2.39
N CYS A 212 -3.38 -10.24 -1.95
CA CYS A 212 -2.44 -11.03 -2.75
C CYS A 212 -3.08 -12.28 -3.41
N LYS A 213 -4.05 -12.94 -2.75
CA LYS A 213 -4.76 -14.10 -3.30
C LYS A 213 -5.56 -13.77 -4.56
N ASP A 214 -6.24 -12.63 -4.57
CA ASP A 214 -7.02 -12.18 -5.73
C ASP A 214 -6.09 -11.75 -6.87
N ILE A 215 -4.99 -11.08 -6.51
CA ILE A 215 -3.94 -10.70 -7.46
C ILE A 215 -3.34 -11.93 -8.12
N ILE A 216 -2.95 -12.94 -7.34
CA ILE A 216 -2.44 -14.23 -7.85
C ILE A 216 -3.45 -14.86 -8.81
N THR A 217 -4.73 -14.90 -8.42
CA THR A 217 -5.81 -15.47 -9.24
C THR A 217 -5.95 -14.73 -10.58
N ASN A 218 -5.89 -13.39 -10.57
CA ASN A 218 -5.94 -12.58 -11.78
C ASN A 218 -4.73 -12.78 -12.69
N HIS A 219 -3.60 -13.24 -12.13
CA HIS A 219 -2.36 -13.55 -12.84
C HIS A 219 -2.09 -15.05 -12.97
N GLN A 220 -3.10 -15.92 -12.81
CA GLN A 220 -2.92 -17.37 -12.73
C GLN A 220 -2.16 -17.94 -13.94
N GLY A 221 -2.41 -17.45 -15.15
CA GLY A 221 -1.71 -17.91 -16.35
C GLY A 221 -0.19 -17.70 -16.30
N PHE A 222 0.29 -16.67 -15.60
CA PHE A 222 1.72 -16.50 -15.36
C PHE A 222 2.25 -17.57 -14.39
N PHE A 223 1.57 -17.75 -13.24
CA PHE A 223 1.96 -18.71 -12.20
C PHE A 223 1.93 -20.16 -12.68
N ASP A 224 0.91 -20.59 -13.42
CA ASP A 224 0.83 -21.92 -14.04
C ASP A 224 2.05 -22.19 -14.94
N GLY A 225 2.51 -21.13 -15.60
CA GLY A 225 3.69 -21.11 -16.43
C GLY A 225 5.02 -21.29 -15.70
N LEU A 226 5.04 -21.34 -14.36
CA LEU A 226 6.25 -21.49 -13.54
C LEU A 226 6.49 -22.94 -13.08
N SER A 227 5.67 -23.90 -13.51
CA SER A 227 5.69 -25.27 -13.00
C SER A 227 7.00 -26.06 -13.15
N ASN A 228 7.88 -25.66 -14.08
CA ASN A 228 9.13 -26.37 -14.40
C ASN A 228 10.39 -25.49 -14.28
N ILE A 229 10.34 -24.38 -13.53
CA ILE A 229 11.51 -23.52 -13.33
C ILE A 229 12.50 -24.18 -12.36
N ARG A 230 13.80 -24.08 -12.63
CA ARG A 230 14.88 -24.64 -11.79
C ARG A 230 15.73 -23.60 -11.09
N LYS A 231 15.74 -22.37 -11.58
CA LYS A 231 16.54 -21.26 -11.05
C LYS A 231 15.66 -20.02 -10.95
N ILE A 232 15.67 -19.39 -9.79
CA ILE A 232 15.00 -18.12 -9.51
C ILE A 232 16.07 -17.14 -9.07
N ILE A 233 16.06 -15.96 -9.68
CA ILE A 233 16.96 -14.86 -9.34
C ILE A 233 16.09 -13.71 -8.84
N VAL A 234 16.26 -13.34 -7.57
CA VAL A 234 15.54 -12.23 -6.93
C VAL A 234 16.46 -11.03 -6.89
N ILE A 235 16.02 -9.92 -7.49
CA ILE A 235 16.85 -8.74 -7.70
C ILE A 235 16.14 -7.49 -7.17
N GLY A 236 16.76 -6.80 -6.21
CA GLY A 236 16.26 -5.52 -5.69
C GLY A 236 14.90 -5.61 -5.00
N HIS A 237 14.61 -6.74 -4.35
CA HIS A 237 13.39 -6.99 -3.61
C HIS A 237 13.73 -7.12 -2.11
N SER A 238 12.95 -6.49 -1.23
CA SER A 238 13.18 -6.51 0.23
C SER A 238 12.79 -7.84 0.90
N LEU A 239 12.05 -8.69 0.17
CA LEU A 239 11.44 -9.92 0.67
C LEU A 239 10.52 -9.68 1.87
N SER A 240 9.92 -8.48 1.94
CA SER A 240 8.97 -8.12 2.98
C SER A 240 7.83 -9.13 3.06
N ILE A 241 7.32 -9.33 4.27
CA ILE A 241 6.16 -10.18 4.57
C ILE A 241 4.95 -9.83 3.70
N VAL A 242 4.85 -8.57 3.26
CA VAL A 242 3.78 -8.07 2.40
C VAL A 242 3.70 -8.78 1.04
N ASP A 243 4.78 -9.42 0.59
CA ASP A 243 4.88 -10.07 -0.71
C ASP A 243 5.09 -11.59 -0.63
N TRP A 244 5.16 -12.16 0.59
CA TRP A 244 5.44 -13.58 0.79
C TRP A 244 4.48 -14.52 0.08
N ASP A 245 3.21 -14.13 -0.05
CA ASP A 245 2.21 -14.97 -0.72
C ASP A 245 2.53 -15.20 -2.20
N TYR A 246 3.20 -14.26 -2.89
CA TYR A 246 3.67 -14.48 -4.26
C TYR A 246 4.78 -15.53 -4.31
N PHE A 247 5.73 -15.49 -3.37
CA PHE A 247 6.81 -16.48 -3.28
C PHE A 247 6.30 -17.87 -2.92
N LYS A 248 5.37 -17.95 -1.95
CA LYS A 248 4.68 -19.20 -1.61
C LYS A 248 3.97 -19.79 -2.83
N GLU A 249 3.32 -18.95 -3.62
CA GLU A 249 2.64 -19.39 -4.84
C GLU A 249 3.63 -19.93 -5.88
N ILE A 250 4.76 -19.24 -6.12
CA ILE A 250 5.83 -19.72 -7.01
C ILE A 250 6.30 -21.12 -6.60
N ILE A 251 6.50 -21.35 -5.30
CA ILE A 251 6.92 -22.65 -4.77
C ILE A 251 5.80 -23.69 -4.93
N ARG A 252 4.54 -23.30 -4.68
CA ARG A 252 3.36 -24.18 -4.71
C ARG A 252 3.12 -24.76 -6.11
N VAL A 253 3.19 -23.93 -7.14
CA VAL A 253 2.92 -24.33 -8.54
C VAL A 253 4.05 -25.12 -9.17
N ASN A 254 5.25 -25.07 -8.60
CA ASN A 254 6.40 -25.78 -9.12
C ASN A 254 6.37 -27.28 -8.77
N LYS A 255 6.56 -28.14 -9.78
CA LYS A 255 6.52 -29.60 -9.64
C LYS A 255 7.74 -30.17 -8.91
N ASP A 256 8.87 -29.47 -8.97
CA ASP A 256 10.14 -29.89 -8.39
C ASP A 256 10.66 -28.87 -7.35
N LYS A 257 9.78 -28.50 -6.42
CA LYS A 257 10.02 -27.48 -5.38
C LYS A 257 11.29 -27.69 -4.54
N LYS A 258 11.80 -28.92 -4.43
CA LYS A 258 13.00 -29.25 -3.64
C LYS A 258 14.31 -28.92 -4.37
N ASN A 259 14.26 -28.79 -5.69
CA ASN A 259 15.44 -28.58 -6.54
C ASN A 259 15.47 -27.19 -7.20
N ILE A 260 14.67 -26.24 -6.68
CA ILE A 260 14.73 -24.84 -7.14
C ILE A 260 15.96 -24.18 -6.50
N GLU A 261 16.87 -23.70 -7.33
CA GLU A 261 18.00 -22.85 -6.92
C GLU A 261 17.54 -21.39 -6.81
N TRP A 262 17.65 -20.81 -5.61
CA TRP A 262 17.34 -19.40 -5.36
C TRP A 262 18.64 -18.59 -5.26
N LEU A 263 18.74 -17.52 -6.05
CA LEU A 263 19.82 -16.55 -5.99
C LEU A 263 19.23 -15.19 -5.64
N ILE A 264 19.46 -14.73 -4.42
CA ILE A 264 18.85 -13.50 -3.90
C ILE A 264 19.92 -12.43 -3.79
N SER A 265 19.71 -11.28 -4.43
CA SER A 265 20.50 -10.07 -4.18
C SER A 265 19.86 -9.29 -3.04
N TYR A 266 20.67 -8.88 -2.06
CA TYR A 266 20.27 -7.95 -1.01
C TYR A 266 20.96 -6.60 -1.20
N HIS A 267 20.30 -5.53 -0.79
CA HIS A 267 20.83 -4.16 -0.80
C HIS A 267 21.25 -3.70 0.60
N SER A 268 20.62 -4.24 1.64
CA SER A 268 20.90 -3.92 3.04
C SER A 268 21.01 -5.19 3.89
N PRO A 269 21.70 -5.14 5.04
CA PRO A 269 21.72 -6.26 5.99
C PRO A 269 20.33 -6.67 6.50
N ARG A 270 19.35 -5.74 6.56
CA ARG A 270 17.97 -6.06 6.97
C ARG A 270 17.30 -7.03 6.00
N ASP A 271 17.65 -6.96 4.71
CA ASP A 271 17.08 -7.85 3.70
C ASP A 271 17.53 -9.32 3.91
N ILE A 272 18.66 -9.54 4.61
CA ILE A 272 19.16 -10.89 4.94
C ILE A 272 18.26 -11.56 5.99
N GLU A 273 17.70 -10.80 6.93
CA GLU A 273 16.80 -11.33 7.96
C GLU A 273 15.48 -11.85 7.36
N ASN A 274 15.11 -11.37 6.17
CA ASN A 274 13.92 -11.78 5.42
C ASN A 274 14.16 -12.92 4.42
N CYS A 275 15.42 -13.38 4.26
CA CYS A 275 15.82 -14.41 3.28
C CYS A 275 15.63 -15.84 3.81
#